data_AF-A0A2M7R9K9-F1
#
_entry.id   AF-A0A2M7R9K9-F1
#
_cell.length_a   1.000
_cell.length_b   1.000
_cell.length_c   1.000
_cell.angle_alpha   90.00
_cell.angle_beta   90.00
_cell.angle_gamma   90.00
#
_symmetry.space_group_name_H-M   'P 1'
#
loop_
_entity.id
_entity.type
_entity.pdbx_description
1 polymer ?
#
loop_
_entity_poly.entity_id
_entity_poly.type
_entity_poly.pdbx_seq_one_letter_code
_entity_poly.pdbx_strand_id
1 'polypeptide(L)'
;MDMISTKDYLNILRICASQEAVKKAVFQNYNNNLWWPLSIRDWRIRMLIAGLSLRVSYRMIETFRKVVNELSSYTYEEISLMNRDKFKSIVRPIGLIKLRVRFFLSTLDFVNYVERNKLDIYSMSHDELINLLRDKVFGIGYHGAQCCALYILGYHCGIMPVDSGMKRLFCPCIGLPAPNAPYGYEILRKQLENLTRSIDYNQIAVKEGYEYLNLRESKQLAWWAHLVLIYYKRFFCNKSRPDLCPLKNILATKEIIGQMCPKKHKEVGGIKNVVIEGINKVGKTTLAEMFYSIGFKKSHADYHRRIKNLYLFYKNFLERKPRTKRFVLDRTFISEAVYGPVLREKSRLSEIQLESLLKKLKEQNTILVYLYAPLGVLLERKSDQQYELQKYYSGLTKAYESVIAIVRKYIPVIKIDSNKNNPAQIFSQITGFEFVKKNK
;
A
#
# COMPACT_ATOMS: atom_id res chain seq x y z
N MET A 1 12.03 4.38 26.47
CA MET A 1 10.64 3.89 26.48
C MET A 1 10.70 2.47 26.98
N ASP A 2 10.18 2.22 28.16
CA ASP A 2 10.06 0.87 28.68
C ASP A 2 9.15 0.05 27.75
N MET A 3 9.50 -1.22 27.55
CA MET A 3 8.65 -2.12 26.77
C MET A 3 7.28 -2.23 27.43
N ILE A 4 6.22 -2.30 26.62
CA ILE A 4 4.87 -2.57 27.10
C ILE A 4 4.86 -3.79 28.03
N SER A 5 4.19 -3.66 29.18
CA SER A 5 4.07 -4.78 30.12
C SER A 5 3.16 -5.87 29.54
N THR A 6 3.38 -7.12 29.93
CA THR A 6 2.47 -8.23 29.55
C THR A 6 1.03 -7.92 29.94
N LYS A 7 0.80 -7.30 31.11
CA LYS A 7 -0.54 -6.90 31.58
C LYS A 7 -1.21 -5.90 30.63
N ASP A 8 -0.48 -4.89 30.18
CA ASP A 8 -1.00 -3.89 29.24
C ASP A 8 -1.28 -4.52 27.87
N TYR A 9 -0.38 -5.38 27.39
CA TYR A 9 -0.59 -6.13 26.14
C TYR A 9 -1.85 -7.00 26.21
N LEU A 10 -2.07 -7.71 27.33
CA LEU A 10 -3.27 -8.51 27.56
C LEU A 10 -4.55 -7.67 27.53
N ASN A 11 -4.52 -6.49 28.17
CA ASN A 11 -5.67 -5.58 28.16
C ASN A 11 -5.97 -5.05 26.74
N ILE A 12 -4.93 -4.69 25.99
CA ILE A 12 -5.06 -4.28 24.59
C ILE A 12 -5.65 -5.41 23.75
N LEU A 13 -5.13 -6.63 23.90
CA LEU A 13 -5.59 -7.79 23.14
C LEU A 13 -7.06 -8.12 23.43
N ARG A 14 -7.50 -8.04 24.70
CA ARG A 14 -8.91 -8.15 25.10
C ARG A 14 -9.79 -7.13 24.38
N ILE A 15 -9.40 -5.85 24.42
CA ILE A 15 -10.18 -4.78 23.80
C ILE A 15 -10.22 -4.94 22.27
N CYS A 16 -9.14 -5.41 21.65
CA CYS A 16 -9.12 -5.75 20.24
C CYS A 16 -10.06 -6.93 19.92
N ALA A 17 -10.04 -7.97 20.76
CA ALA A 17 -10.80 -9.20 20.58
C ALA A 17 -12.31 -9.01 20.80
N SER A 18 -12.72 -8.07 21.67
CA SER A 18 -14.13 -7.77 21.96
C SER A 18 -14.85 -7.01 20.84
N GLN A 19 -14.12 -6.54 19.81
CA GLN A 19 -14.73 -5.83 18.70
C GLN A 19 -15.46 -6.78 17.75
N GLU A 20 -16.77 -6.59 17.57
CA GLU A 20 -17.66 -7.42 16.73
C GLU A 20 -17.07 -7.73 15.34
N ALA A 21 -16.57 -6.69 14.65
CA ALA A 21 -15.99 -6.83 13.31
C ALA A 21 -14.70 -7.68 13.31
N VAL A 22 -13.90 -7.59 14.37
CA VAL A 22 -12.69 -8.40 14.55
C VAL A 22 -13.08 -9.84 14.82
N LYS A 23 -14.00 -10.06 15.76
CA LYS A 23 -14.51 -11.37 16.15
C LYS A 23 -15.03 -12.16 14.95
N LYS A 24 -15.93 -11.55 14.15
CA LYS A 24 -16.45 -12.17 12.92
C LYS A 24 -15.34 -12.56 11.94
N ALA A 25 -14.33 -11.70 11.76
CA ALA A 25 -13.24 -11.97 10.85
C ALA A 25 -12.29 -13.07 11.35
N VAL A 26 -12.04 -13.13 12.66
CA VAL A 26 -11.28 -14.22 13.29
C VAL A 26 -11.99 -15.55 13.12
N PHE A 27 -13.30 -15.63 13.42
CA PHE A 27 -14.10 -16.85 13.19
C PHE A 27 -14.02 -17.35 11.76
N GLN A 28 -14.10 -16.43 10.79
CA GLN A 28 -14.01 -16.77 9.38
C GLN A 28 -12.62 -17.31 8.96
N ASN A 29 -11.54 -16.98 9.68
CA ASN A 29 -10.17 -17.19 9.21
C ASN A 29 -9.29 -18.06 10.11
N TYR A 30 -9.76 -18.42 11.30
CA TYR A 30 -8.97 -19.16 12.29
C TYR A 30 -8.74 -20.61 11.85
N ASN A 31 -9.81 -21.35 11.57
CA ASN A 31 -9.75 -22.77 11.20
C ASN A 31 -9.30 -22.99 9.75
N ASN A 32 -9.70 -22.11 8.83
CA ASN A 32 -9.33 -22.18 7.43
C ASN A 32 -9.20 -20.77 6.86
N ASN A 33 -7.96 -20.27 6.79
CA ASN A 33 -7.70 -18.90 6.41
C ASN A 33 -8.02 -18.66 4.93
N LEU A 34 -8.64 -17.52 4.61
CA LEU A 34 -8.98 -17.17 3.23
C LEU A 34 -7.75 -16.99 2.32
N TRP A 35 -6.60 -16.63 2.88
CA TRP A 35 -5.34 -16.50 2.15
C TRP A 35 -4.61 -17.83 2.01
N TRP A 36 -4.63 -18.67 3.05
CA TRP A 36 -3.69 -19.77 3.22
C TRP A 36 -4.39 -21.08 3.60
N PRO A 37 -5.29 -21.65 2.77
CA PRO A 37 -6.20 -22.71 3.18
C PRO A 37 -5.52 -24.01 3.63
N LEU A 38 -5.99 -24.61 4.72
CA LEU A 38 -5.40 -25.84 5.28
C LEU A 38 -5.61 -27.10 4.43
N SER A 39 -6.47 -27.04 3.40
CA SER A 39 -6.63 -28.12 2.41
C SER A 39 -5.33 -28.42 1.66
N ILE A 40 -4.44 -27.43 1.55
CA ILE A 40 -3.13 -27.59 0.94
C ILE A 40 -2.19 -28.17 2.00
N ARG A 41 -1.69 -29.38 1.77
CA ARG A 41 -0.83 -30.11 2.74
C ARG A 41 0.66 -30.01 2.41
N ASP A 42 1.00 -29.92 1.13
CA ASP A 42 2.38 -29.84 0.67
C ASP A 42 3.03 -28.51 1.05
N TRP A 43 4.06 -28.56 1.90
CA TRP A 43 4.76 -27.39 2.40
C TRP A 43 5.39 -26.54 1.29
N ARG A 44 5.80 -27.16 0.18
CA ARG A 44 6.41 -26.50 -0.99
C ARG A 44 5.38 -25.61 -1.67
N ILE A 45 4.15 -26.11 -1.81
CA ILE A 45 3.01 -25.35 -2.35
C ILE A 45 2.58 -24.26 -1.36
N ARG A 46 2.54 -24.56 -0.05
CA ARG A 46 2.23 -23.57 0.98
C ARG A 46 3.19 -22.38 0.93
N MET A 47 4.49 -22.64 0.84
CA MET A 47 5.51 -21.60 0.70
C MET A 47 5.24 -20.71 -0.52
N LEU A 48 5.01 -21.32 -1.69
CA LEU A 48 4.71 -20.60 -2.92
C LEU A 48 3.50 -19.68 -2.73
N ILE A 49 2.41 -20.19 -2.19
CA ILE A 49 1.17 -19.42 -1.96
C ILE A 49 1.39 -18.28 -0.96
N ALA A 50 2.11 -18.52 0.14
CA ALA A 50 2.43 -17.48 1.10
C ALA A 50 3.19 -16.32 0.44
N GLY A 51 4.20 -16.60 -0.38
CA GLY A 51 4.93 -15.54 -1.09
C GLY A 51 4.13 -14.87 -2.20
N LEU A 52 3.23 -15.59 -2.89
CA LEU A 52 2.30 -15.00 -3.86
C LEU A 52 1.31 -14.01 -3.21
N SER A 53 0.99 -14.19 -1.93
CA SER A 53 0.11 -13.27 -1.18
C SER A 53 0.73 -11.89 -0.93
N LEU A 54 2.07 -11.76 -0.99
CA LEU A 54 2.77 -10.50 -0.70
C LEU A 54 2.34 -9.40 -1.66
N ARG A 55 2.03 -8.19 -1.19
CA ARG A 55 1.56 -7.05 -2.03
C ARG A 55 0.20 -7.29 -2.72
N VAL A 56 -0.56 -8.29 -2.31
CA VAL A 56 -1.97 -8.44 -2.72
C VAL A 56 -2.85 -7.71 -1.71
N SER A 57 -3.73 -6.84 -2.22
CA SER A 57 -4.71 -6.15 -1.37
C SER A 57 -5.81 -7.12 -0.94
N TYR A 58 -6.31 -6.99 0.28
CA TYR A 58 -7.47 -7.79 0.74
C TYR A 58 -8.74 -7.53 -0.07
N ARG A 59 -8.84 -6.38 -0.77
CA ARG A 59 -9.92 -6.17 -1.75
C ARG A 59 -9.88 -7.17 -2.91
N MET A 60 -8.73 -7.81 -3.13
CA MET A 60 -8.51 -8.84 -4.13
C MET A 60 -8.54 -10.25 -3.52
N ILE A 61 -9.04 -10.44 -2.29
CA ILE A 61 -9.02 -11.76 -1.63
C ILE A 61 -9.69 -12.84 -2.47
N GLU A 62 -10.85 -12.54 -3.08
CA GLU A 62 -11.53 -13.50 -3.96
C GLU A 62 -10.75 -13.76 -5.26
N THR A 63 -10.06 -12.75 -5.80
CA THR A 63 -9.15 -12.94 -6.95
C THR A 63 -7.97 -13.82 -6.57
N PHE A 64 -7.39 -13.61 -5.40
CA PHE A 64 -6.27 -14.40 -4.90
C PHE A 64 -6.69 -15.84 -4.62
N ARG A 65 -7.87 -16.06 -4.05
CA ARG A 65 -8.44 -17.40 -3.82
C ARG A 65 -8.61 -18.19 -5.11
N LYS A 66 -9.01 -17.54 -6.22
CA LYS A 66 -9.04 -18.21 -7.53
C LYS A 66 -7.66 -18.70 -7.98
N VAL A 67 -6.62 -17.89 -7.75
CA VAL A 67 -5.22 -18.30 -8.03
C VAL A 67 -4.80 -19.46 -7.14
N VAL A 68 -5.14 -19.41 -5.84
CA VAL A 68 -4.86 -20.48 -4.88
C VAL A 68 -5.56 -21.78 -5.28
N ASN A 69 -6.84 -21.72 -5.62
CA ASN A 69 -7.62 -22.89 -6.02
C ASN A 69 -7.04 -23.55 -7.28
N GLU A 70 -6.70 -22.75 -8.31
CA GLU A 70 -6.04 -23.24 -9.52
C GLU A 70 -4.67 -23.85 -9.21
N LEU A 71 -3.83 -23.23 -8.38
CA LEU A 71 -2.54 -23.84 -8.01
C LEU A 71 -2.72 -25.11 -7.18
N SER A 72 -3.73 -25.17 -6.33
CA SER A 72 -3.99 -26.33 -5.46
C SER A 72 -4.54 -27.56 -6.19
N SER A 73 -4.94 -27.42 -7.45
CA SER A 73 -5.34 -28.58 -8.28
C SER A 73 -4.15 -29.33 -8.87
N TYR A 74 -2.93 -28.83 -8.67
CA TYR A 74 -1.69 -29.48 -9.10
C TYR A 74 -0.88 -29.93 -7.89
N THR A 75 -0.16 -31.04 -8.05
CA THR A 75 0.91 -31.45 -7.16
C THR A 75 2.11 -30.52 -7.28
N TYR A 76 3.04 -30.58 -6.32
CA TYR A 76 4.27 -29.79 -6.41
C TYR A 76 5.09 -30.21 -7.63
N GLU A 77 5.15 -31.51 -7.91
CA GLU A 77 5.91 -32.08 -9.02
C GLU A 77 5.39 -31.51 -10.35
N GLU A 78 4.07 -31.47 -10.54
CA GLU A 78 3.45 -30.85 -11.73
C GLU A 78 3.72 -29.33 -11.80
N ILE A 79 3.65 -28.62 -10.67
CA ILE A 79 3.98 -27.19 -10.60
C ILE A 79 5.45 -26.96 -10.95
N SER A 80 6.37 -27.80 -10.50
CA SER A 80 7.81 -27.66 -10.72
C SER A 80 8.19 -27.81 -12.19
N LEU A 81 7.43 -28.62 -12.94
CA LEU A 81 7.57 -28.84 -14.37
C LEU A 81 6.71 -27.89 -15.21
N MET A 82 5.91 -27.03 -14.56
CA MET A 82 4.97 -26.15 -15.24
C MET A 82 5.70 -25.14 -16.11
N ASN A 83 5.25 -25.02 -17.37
CA ASN A 83 5.80 -24.02 -18.27
C ASN A 83 5.54 -22.58 -17.73
N ARG A 84 6.47 -21.67 -18.04
CA ARG A 84 6.41 -20.29 -17.52
C ARG A 84 5.16 -19.52 -17.97
N ASP A 85 4.62 -19.80 -19.14
CA ASP A 85 3.46 -19.08 -19.67
C ASP A 85 2.14 -19.54 -19.02
N LYS A 86 2.03 -20.83 -18.68
CA LYS A 86 0.95 -21.37 -17.84
C LYS A 86 1.03 -20.78 -16.44
N PHE A 87 2.21 -20.76 -15.81
CA PHE A 87 2.33 -20.10 -14.50
C PHE A 87 1.96 -18.61 -14.57
N LYS A 88 2.44 -17.89 -15.58
CA LYS A 88 2.07 -16.47 -15.81
C LYS A 88 0.57 -16.29 -15.98
N SER A 89 -0.12 -17.19 -16.68
CA SER A 89 -1.57 -17.07 -16.87
C SER A 89 -2.34 -17.25 -15.56
N ILE A 90 -1.90 -18.20 -14.72
CA ILE A 90 -2.47 -18.45 -13.38
C ILE A 90 -2.31 -17.22 -12.48
N VAL A 91 -1.12 -16.61 -12.41
CA VAL A 91 -0.85 -15.48 -11.51
C VAL A 91 -1.17 -14.09 -12.09
N ARG A 92 -1.52 -14.00 -13.38
CA ARG A 92 -1.86 -12.73 -14.05
C ARG A 92 -2.91 -11.90 -13.29
N PRO A 93 -4.01 -12.48 -12.75
CA PRO A 93 -5.05 -11.71 -12.06
C PRO A 93 -4.58 -10.96 -10.81
N ILE A 94 -3.49 -11.40 -10.17
CA ILE A 94 -2.95 -10.79 -8.94
C ILE A 94 -1.80 -9.81 -9.21
N GLY A 95 -1.50 -9.56 -10.48
CA GLY A 95 -0.53 -8.55 -10.92
C GLY A 95 0.93 -8.88 -10.61
N LEU A 96 1.81 -7.91 -10.88
CA LEU A 96 3.26 -8.01 -10.66
C LEU A 96 3.92 -9.26 -11.29
N ILE A 97 3.45 -9.67 -12.47
CA ILE A 97 3.78 -10.94 -13.13
C ILE A 97 5.29 -11.23 -13.15
N LYS A 98 6.11 -10.25 -13.55
CA LYS A 98 7.58 -10.42 -13.59
C LYS A 98 8.17 -10.78 -12.22
N LEU A 99 7.69 -10.14 -11.15
CA LEU A 99 8.11 -10.41 -9.79
C LEU A 99 7.64 -11.79 -9.31
N ARG A 100 6.38 -12.16 -9.64
CA ARG A 100 5.82 -13.47 -9.28
C ARG A 100 6.55 -14.63 -9.94
N VAL A 101 6.90 -14.49 -11.23
CA VAL A 101 7.69 -15.50 -11.95
C VAL A 101 9.08 -15.64 -11.34
N ARG A 102 9.74 -14.53 -10.99
CA ARG A 102 11.06 -14.60 -10.30
C ARG A 102 10.96 -15.26 -8.94
N PHE A 103 9.95 -14.92 -8.15
CA PHE A 103 9.69 -15.56 -6.86
C PHE A 103 9.42 -17.07 -7.01
N PHE A 104 8.62 -17.46 -8.01
CA PHE A 104 8.33 -18.85 -8.33
C PHE A 104 9.61 -19.64 -8.65
N LEU A 105 10.43 -19.16 -9.60
CA LEU A 105 11.69 -19.81 -9.94
C LEU A 105 12.62 -19.94 -8.72
N SER A 106 12.73 -18.89 -7.92
CA SER A 106 13.52 -18.94 -6.69
C SER A 106 12.95 -19.87 -5.61
N THR A 107 11.64 -20.12 -5.62
CA THR A 107 11.02 -21.12 -4.74
C THR A 107 11.41 -22.53 -5.17
N LEU A 108 11.47 -22.80 -6.49
CA LEU A 108 11.98 -24.08 -6.99
C LEU A 108 13.45 -24.29 -6.61
N ASP A 109 14.29 -23.26 -6.78
CA ASP A 109 15.70 -23.31 -6.38
C ASP A 109 15.86 -23.57 -4.87
N PHE A 110 15.01 -22.95 -4.04
CA PHE A 110 14.99 -23.17 -2.61
C PHE A 110 14.61 -24.61 -2.23
N VAL A 111 13.54 -25.15 -2.82
CA VAL A 111 13.11 -26.52 -2.54
C VAL A 111 14.20 -27.51 -2.97
N ASN A 112 14.77 -27.33 -4.15
CA ASN A 112 15.91 -28.14 -4.62
C ASN A 112 17.10 -28.06 -3.66
N TYR A 113 17.39 -26.88 -3.11
CA TYR A 113 18.44 -26.72 -2.11
C TYR A 113 18.13 -27.49 -0.81
N VAL A 114 16.91 -27.40 -0.29
CA VAL A 114 16.46 -28.13 0.91
C VAL A 114 16.59 -29.65 0.69
N GLU A 115 16.09 -30.16 -0.43
CA GLU A 115 16.09 -31.59 -0.75
C GLU A 115 17.52 -32.13 -0.96
N ARG A 116 18.36 -31.43 -1.73
CA ARG A 116 19.76 -31.85 -1.98
C ARG A 116 20.60 -31.90 -0.71
N ASN A 117 20.39 -30.94 0.19
CA ASN A 117 21.11 -30.88 1.45
C ASN A 117 20.42 -31.67 2.58
N LYS A 118 19.31 -32.37 2.27
CA LYS A 118 18.52 -33.17 3.23
C LYS A 118 18.15 -32.38 4.49
N LEU A 119 17.81 -31.10 4.32
CA LEU A 119 17.45 -30.23 5.44
C LEU A 119 16.06 -30.59 5.97
N ASP A 120 15.97 -30.89 7.26
CA ASP A 120 14.68 -31.06 7.93
C ASP A 120 14.15 -29.71 8.41
N ILE A 121 13.28 -29.11 7.60
CA ILE A 121 12.68 -27.80 7.89
C ILE A 121 11.74 -27.81 9.10
N TYR A 122 11.25 -28.98 9.54
CA TYR A 122 10.32 -29.08 10.66
C TYR A 122 11.02 -29.11 12.02
N SER A 123 12.30 -29.49 12.07
CA SER A 123 13.12 -29.45 13.28
C SER A 123 13.92 -28.16 13.47
N MET A 124 14.03 -27.33 12.43
CA MET A 124 14.64 -25.99 12.53
C MET A 124 13.89 -25.11 13.53
N SER A 125 14.63 -24.26 14.24
CA SER A 125 14.02 -23.16 14.98
C SER A 125 13.33 -22.18 14.03
N HIS A 126 12.34 -21.43 14.54
CA HIS A 126 11.67 -20.39 13.75
C HIS A 126 12.67 -19.38 13.16
N ASP A 127 13.68 -19.01 13.93
CA ASP A 127 14.71 -18.05 13.53
C ASP A 127 15.56 -18.58 12.37
N GLU A 128 15.98 -19.85 12.45
CA GLU A 128 16.76 -20.51 11.40
C GLU A 128 15.96 -20.61 10.10
N LEU A 129 14.72 -21.09 10.16
CA LEU A 129 13.88 -21.22 8.97
C LEU A 129 13.57 -19.86 8.33
N ILE A 130 13.26 -18.83 9.12
CA ILE A 130 12.98 -17.48 8.62
C ILE A 130 14.24 -16.88 7.96
N ASN A 131 15.42 -17.02 8.58
CA ASN A 131 16.66 -16.52 8.00
C ASN A 131 17.03 -17.28 6.72
N LEU A 132 16.87 -18.61 6.72
CA LEU A 132 17.13 -19.44 5.55
C LEU A 132 16.24 -19.04 4.36
N LEU A 133 14.93 -18.86 4.60
CA LEU A 133 13.99 -18.38 3.59
C LEU A 133 14.38 -16.99 3.07
N ARG A 134 14.66 -16.04 3.97
CA ARG A 134 15.07 -14.67 3.61
C ARG A 134 16.33 -14.66 2.74
N ASP A 135 17.29 -15.52 3.04
CA ASP A 135 18.60 -15.51 2.38
C ASP A 135 18.60 -16.26 1.05
N LYS A 136 17.76 -17.28 0.91
CA LYS A 136 17.75 -18.16 -0.27
C LYS A 136 16.63 -17.87 -1.25
N VAL A 137 15.61 -17.09 -0.86
CA VAL A 137 14.44 -16.84 -1.70
C VAL A 137 14.38 -15.39 -2.18
N PHE A 138 14.42 -15.20 -3.49
CA PHE A 138 14.41 -13.90 -4.12
C PHE A 138 13.14 -13.10 -3.79
N GLY A 139 13.33 -11.85 -3.38
CA GLY A 139 12.25 -10.87 -3.27
C GLY A 139 11.42 -10.97 -1.99
N ILE A 140 11.79 -11.85 -1.05
CA ILE A 140 11.21 -11.87 0.30
C ILE A 140 12.17 -11.26 1.32
N GLY A 141 11.69 -10.27 2.07
CA GLY A 141 12.36 -9.84 3.29
C GLY A 141 11.78 -10.57 4.51
N TYR A 142 12.16 -10.16 5.71
CA TYR A 142 11.66 -10.76 6.96
C TYR A 142 10.15 -10.97 7.00
N HIS A 143 9.34 -9.95 6.71
CA HIS A 143 7.88 -10.11 6.71
C HIS A 143 7.37 -11.24 5.78
N GLY A 144 8.00 -11.43 4.62
CA GLY A 144 7.61 -12.47 3.67
C GLY A 144 8.08 -13.85 4.10
N ALA A 145 9.31 -13.93 4.63
CA ALA A 145 9.85 -15.15 5.21
C ALA A 145 9.02 -15.63 6.41
N GLN A 146 8.56 -14.72 7.28
CA GLN A 146 7.66 -15.03 8.39
C GLN A 146 6.34 -15.67 7.93
N CYS A 147 5.69 -15.09 6.90
CA CYS A 147 4.46 -15.67 6.34
C CYS A 147 4.71 -17.05 5.72
N CYS A 148 5.83 -17.24 5.02
CA CYS A 148 6.20 -18.52 4.43
C CYS A 148 6.44 -19.57 5.52
N ALA A 149 7.26 -19.25 6.53
CA ALA A 149 7.55 -20.14 7.66
C ALA A 149 6.28 -20.53 8.43
N LEU A 150 5.41 -19.55 8.74
CA LEU A 150 4.12 -19.82 9.39
C LEU A 150 3.30 -20.82 8.59
N TYR A 151 3.18 -20.65 7.28
CA TYR A 151 2.31 -21.51 6.49
C TYR A 151 2.92 -22.90 6.26
N ILE A 152 4.23 -22.97 5.99
CA ILE A 152 5.01 -24.22 5.91
C ILE A 152 4.74 -25.09 7.15
N LEU A 153 5.01 -24.55 8.35
CA LEU A 153 4.88 -25.25 9.62
C LEU A 153 3.42 -25.40 10.09
N GLY A 154 2.51 -24.61 9.52
CA GLY A 154 1.10 -24.53 9.91
C GLY A 154 0.83 -23.45 10.97
N TYR A 155 -0.42 -22.99 11.04
CA TYR A 155 -0.78 -21.78 11.80
C TYR A 155 -0.38 -21.82 13.28
N HIS A 156 -0.48 -22.99 13.91
CA HIS A 156 -0.25 -23.16 15.35
C HIS A 156 1.22 -23.46 15.71
N CYS A 157 2.17 -23.14 14.81
CA CYS A 157 3.59 -23.28 15.11
C CYS A 157 4.11 -22.25 16.12
N GLY A 158 3.38 -21.15 16.35
CA GLY A 158 3.79 -20.08 17.28
C GLY A 158 4.33 -18.83 16.59
N ILE A 159 4.54 -18.86 15.27
CA ILE A 159 5.02 -17.69 14.52
C ILE A 159 3.93 -16.62 14.41
N MET A 160 4.27 -15.36 14.68
CA MET A 160 3.38 -14.21 14.48
C MET A 160 3.92 -13.25 13.41
N PRO A 161 3.54 -13.40 12.13
CA PRO A 161 4.03 -12.54 11.06
C PRO A 161 3.66 -11.07 11.28
N VAL A 162 4.57 -10.16 10.94
CA VAL A 162 4.35 -8.72 11.08
C VAL A 162 4.24 -8.07 9.71
N ASP A 163 3.05 -7.56 9.37
CA ASP A 163 2.84 -6.82 8.13
C ASP A 163 3.32 -5.36 8.24
N SER A 164 3.37 -4.66 7.10
CA SER A 164 3.85 -3.28 7.03
C SER A 164 3.04 -2.30 7.87
N GLY A 165 1.73 -2.52 8.04
CA GLY A 165 0.90 -1.65 8.86
C GLY A 165 0.88 -2.07 10.34
N MET A 166 1.22 -3.31 10.67
CA MET A 166 1.56 -3.68 12.05
C MET A 166 2.81 -2.89 12.46
N LYS A 167 3.89 -3.03 11.69
CA LYS A 167 5.16 -2.35 11.98
C LYS A 167 5.04 -0.82 12.04
N ARG A 168 4.39 -0.20 11.05
CA ARG A 168 4.43 1.26 10.87
C ARG A 168 3.31 2.02 11.57
N LEU A 169 2.27 1.31 12.01
CA LEU A 169 1.07 1.95 12.53
C LEU A 169 0.60 1.30 13.83
N PHE A 170 0.23 0.02 13.82
CA PHE A 170 -0.39 -0.60 15.00
C PHE A 170 0.60 -0.81 16.16
N CYS A 171 1.73 -1.50 15.92
CA CYS A 171 2.71 -1.81 16.97
C CYS A 171 3.23 -0.54 17.68
N PRO A 172 3.60 0.56 16.97
CA PRO A 172 3.98 1.79 17.64
C PRO A 172 2.88 2.39 18.52
N CYS A 173 1.60 2.30 18.10
CA CYS A 173 0.46 2.78 18.90
C CYS A 173 0.25 2.01 20.21
N ILE A 174 0.77 0.79 20.32
CA ILE A 174 0.66 -0.05 21.51
C ILE A 174 1.99 -0.13 22.28
N GLY A 175 2.89 0.83 22.09
CA GLY A 175 4.16 0.86 22.82
C GLY A 175 5.23 -0.12 22.31
N LEU A 176 5.09 -0.61 21.08
CA LEU A 176 6.06 -1.47 20.40
C LEU A 176 6.63 -0.78 19.15
N PRO A 177 7.43 0.29 19.28
CA PRO A 177 8.11 0.89 18.14
C PRO A 177 9.25 -0.04 17.67
N ALA A 178 9.54 -0.01 16.37
CA ALA A 178 10.70 -0.71 15.81
C ALA A 178 11.42 0.15 14.78
N PRO A 179 12.73 -0.09 14.55
CA PRO A 179 13.50 0.64 13.57
C PRO A 179 12.85 0.63 12.18
N ASN A 180 12.96 1.73 11.46
CA ASN A 180 12.50 1.83 10.07
C ASN A 180 13.46 1.11 9.08
N ALA A 181 13.91 -0.09 9.44
CA ALA A 181 14.78 -0.97 8.65
C ALA A 181 14.13 -2.36 8.44
N PRO A 182 14.55 -3.15 7.44
CA PRO A 182 14.00 -4.50 7.21
C PRO A 182 14.03 -5.40 8.45
N TYR A 183 15.08 -5.30 9.28
CA TYR A 183 15.19 -6.08 10.52
C TYR A 183 14.12 -5.72 11.58
N GLY A 184 13.50 -4.54 11.50
CA GLY A 184 12.44 -4.15 12.43
C GLY A 184 11.19 -5.05 12.37
N TYR A 185 10.95 -5.77 11.28
CA TYR A 185 9.88 -6.80 11.23
C TYR A 185 10.19 -7.99 12.14
N GLU A 186 11.47 -8.32 12.27
CA GLU A 186 11.91 -9.47 13.05
C GLU A 186 11.92 -9.18 14.55
N ILE A 187 12.36 -7.97 14.93
CA ILE A 187 12.25 -7.48 16.31
C ILE A 187 10.80 -7.55 16.79
N LEU A 188 9.86 -7.02 15.99
CA LEU A 188 8.45 -7.00 16.36
C LEU A 188 7.83 -8.40 16.44
N ARG A 189 8.18 -9.30 15.52
CA ARG A 189 7.74 -10.69 15.59
C ARG A 189 8.13 -11.30 16.93
N LYS A 190 9.43 -11.24 17.29
CA LYS A 190 9.95 -11.82 18.53
C LYS A 190 9.29 -11.20 19.78
N GLN A 191 9.08 -9.89 19.78
CA GLN A 191 8.38 -9.21 20.88
C GLN A 191 6.93 -9.68 21.01
N LEU A 192 6.18 -9.75 19.91
CA LEU A 192 4.79 -10.21 19.91
C LEU A 192 4.66 -11.67 20.33
N GLU A 193 5.55 -12.54 19.84
CA GLU A 193 5.58 -13.96 20.23
C GLU A 193 5.90 -14.11 21.73
N ASN A 194 6.89 -13.39 22.24
CA ASN A 194 7.22 -13.41 23.66
C ASN A 194 6.06 -12.91 24.53
N LEU A 195 5.42 -11.80 24.16
CA LEU A 195 4.25 -11.27 24.86
C LEU A 195 3.04 -12.21 24.81
N THR A 196 2.93 -13.02 23.74
CA THR A 196 1.81 -13.94 23.55
C THR A 196 2.05 -15.32 24.19
N ARG A 197 3.31 -15.69 24.45
CA ARG A 197 3.69 -16.99 25.01
C ARG A 197 3.10 -17.23 26.41
N SER A 198 2.96 -16.17 27.21
CA SER A 198 2.48 -16.23 28.60
C SER A 198 0.96 -16.03 28.74
N ILE A 199 0.21 -15.99 27.64
CA ILE A 199 -1.24 -15.77 27.68
C ILE A 199 -1.95 -17.07 28.04
N ASP A 200 -2.64 -17.05 29.18
CA ASP A 200 -3.58 -18.11 29.54
C ASP A 200 -4.80 -18.06 28.63
N TYR A 201 -4.97 -19.16 27.90
CA TYR A 201 -6.03 -19.42 26.93
C TYR A 201 -7.44 -19.20 27.49
N ASN A 202 -7.73 -19.77 28.65
CA ASN A 202 -9.07 -19.81 29.22
C ASN A 202 -9.52 -18.43 29.72
N GLN A 203 -8.57 -17.58 30.12
CA GLN A 203 -8.89 -16.27 30.69
C GLN A 203 -9.33 -15.23 29.65
N ILE A 204 -9.04 -15.44 28.36
CA ILE A 204 -9.23 -14.42 27.33
C ILE A 204 -10.09 -14.92 26.18
N ALA A 205 -9.70 -16.01 25.50
CA ALA A 205 -10.44 -16.42 24.30
C ALA A 205 -11.88 -16.82 24.65
N VAL A 206 -12.07 -17.64 25.68
CA VAL A 206 -13.40 -18.05 26.17
C VAL A 206 -14.18 -16.84 26.70
N LYS A 207 -13.56 -16.00 27.53
CA LYS A 207 -14.23 -14.83 28.12
C LYS A 207 -14.73 -13.83 27.07
N GLU A 208 -13.98 -13.66 25.97
CA GLU A 208 -14.36 -12.77 24.87
C GLU A 208 -15.26 -13.47 23.83
N GLY A 209 -15.71 -14.70 24.11
CA GLY A 209 -16.71 -15.43 23.33
C GLY A 209 -16.15 -16.15 22.10
N TYR A 210 -14.93 -16.68 22.16
CA TYR A 210 -14.27 -17.46 21.10
C TYR A 210 -14.28 -18.98 21.35
N GLU A 211 -15.08 -19.47 22.30
CA GLU A 211 -15.20 -20.87 22.71
C GLU A 211 -15.52 -21.86 21.57
N TYR A 212 -16.17 -21.39 20.51
CA TYR A 212 -16.54 -22.23 19.35
C TYR A 212 -15.42 -22.39 18.32
N LEU A 213 -14.28 -21.69 18.48
CA LEU A 213 -13.11 -21.98 17.66
C LEU A 213 -12.52 -23.32 18.09
N ASN A 214 -11.99 -24.09 17.14
CA ASN A 214 -11.25 -25.34 17.43
C ASN A 214 -9.86 -25.02 17.98
N LEU A 215 -9.86 -24.35 19.12
CA LEU A 215 -8.70 -23.94 19.87
C LEU A 215 -8.20 -25.19 20.59
N ARG A 216 -7.19 -25.85 20.01
CA ARG A 216 -6.59 -27.03 20.65
C ARG A 216 -5.96 -26.60 21.98
N GLU A 217 -6.37 -27.23 23.08
CA GLU A 217 -5.94 -26.97 24.47
C GLU A 217 -4.41 -26.99 24.69
N SER A 218 -3.62 -27.46 23.71
CA SER A 218 -2.19 -27.73 23.86
C SER A 218 -1.22 -26.75 23.19
N LYS A 219 -1.65 -25.64 22.55
CA LYS A 219 -0.73 -24.76 21.81
C LYS A 219 -0.97 -23.27 22.01
N GLN A 220 0.14 -22.53 22.16
CA GLN A 220 0.22 -21.06 22.25
C GLN A 220 -0.82 -20.36 21.37
N LEU A 221 -1.50 -19.36 21.94
CA LEU A 221 -2.51 -18.54 21.26
C LEU A 221 -1.96 -17.58 20.19
N ALA A 222 -0.72 -17.80 19.71
CA ALA A 222 -0.04 -16.97 18.74
C ALA A 222 -0.87 -16.71 17.48
N TRP A 223 -1.50 -17.75 16.91
CA TRP A 223 -2.33 -17.61 15.71
C TRP A 223 -3.60 -16.79 15.96
N TRP A 224 -4.33 -17.08 17.04
CA TRP A 224 -5.51 -16.33 17.43
C TRP A 224 -5.17 -14.86 17.69
N ALA A 225 -4.13 -14.60 18.48
CA ALA A 225 -3.67 -13.26 18.78
C ALA A 225 -3.25 -12.52 17.50
N HIS A 226 -2.52 -13.19 16.60
CA HIS A 226 -2.14 -12.62 15.31
C HIS A 226 -3.38 -12.20 14.50
N LEU A 227 -4.41 -13.06 14.42
CA LEU A 227 -5.66 -12.74 13.73
C LEU A 227 -6.40 -11.57 14.39
N VAL A 228 -6.51 -11.55 15.72
CA VAL A 228 -7.12 -10.44 16.45
C VAL A 228 -6.41 -9.13 16.11
N LEU A 229 -5.09 -9.08 16.21
CA LEU A 229 -4.30 -7.86 15.98
C LEU A 229 -4.36 -7.41 14.51
N ILE A 230 -4.22 -8.33 13.55
CA ILE A 230 -4.23 -7.97 12.11
C ILE A 230 -5.62 -7.47 11.67
N TYR A 231 -6.70 -8.07 12.17
CA TYR A 231 -8.06 -7.62 11.85
C TYR A 231 -8.42 -6.34 12.61
N TYR A 232 -7.97 -6.17 13.85
CA TYR A 232 -8.12 -4.90 14.55
C TYR A 232 -7.44 -3.76 13.78
N LYS A 233 -6.17 -3.96 13.40
CA LYS A 233 -5.43 -3.01 12.55
C LYS A 233 -6.18 -2.70 11.26
N ARG A 234 -6.80 -3.71 10.63
CA ARG A 234 -7.56 -3.56 9.38
C ARG A 234 -8.84 -2.74 9.57
N PHE A 235 -9.63 -3.00 10.61
CA PHE A 235 -10.93 -2.38 10.83
C PHE A 235 -10.87 -1.04 11.54
N PHE A 236 -9.80 -0.76 12.30
CA PHE A 236 -9.65 0.44 13.10
C PHE A 236 -8.46 1.28 12.63
N CYS A 237 -7.24 0.76 12.73
CA CYS A 237 -6.03 1.56 12.47
C CYS A 237 -5.97 2.07 11.02
N ASN A 238 -6.24 1.20 10.03
CA ASN A 238 -6.22 1.58 8.61
C ASN A 238 -7.26 2.66 8.25
N LYS A 239 -8.29 2.88 9.07
CA LYS A 239 -9.27 3.96 8.86
C LYS A 239 -8.72 5.34 9.22
N SER A 240 -7.58 5.41 9.90
CA SER A 240 -6.94 6.67 10.32
C SER A 240 -7.89 7.58 11.11
N ARG A 241 -8.75 6.98 11.95
CA ARG A 241 -9.71 7.67 12.83
C ARG A 241 -9.36 7.41 14.29
N PRO A 242 -8.34 8.10 14.85
CA PRO A 242 -7.94 7.90 16.24
C PRO A 242 -9.08 8.27 17.21
N ASP A 243 -9.99 9.17 16.81
CA ASP A 243 -11.22 9.53 17.53
C ASP A 243 -12.16 8.34 17.76
N LEU A 244 -12.15 7.36 16.85
CA LEU A 244 -12.98 6.16 16.92
C LEU A 244 -12.18 4.91 17.29
N CYS A 245 -10.95 5.04 17.78
CA CYS A 245 -10.11 3.90 18.14
C CYS A 245 -10.50 3.39 19.54
N PRO A 246 -10.94 2.12 19.68
CA PRO A 246 -11.23 1.54 21.00
C PRO A 246 -10.09 1.62 22.00
N LEU A 247 -8.83 1.67 21.52
CA LEU A 247 -7.66 1.77 22.40
C LEU A 247 -7.35 3.21 22.85
N LYS A 248 -8.05 4.24 22.35
CA LYS A 248 -7.68 5.65 22.56
C LYS A 248 -7.60 6.07 24.04
N ASN A 249 -8.45 5.52 24.90
CA ASN A 249 -8.58 5.99 26.28
C ASN A 249 -7.90 5.07 27.31
N ILE A 250 -7.13 4.07 26.88
CA ILE A 250 -6.42 3.16 27.79
C ILE A 250 -5.13 3.84 28.25
N LEU A 251 -4.79 3.73 29.55
CA LEU A 251 -3.60 4.35 30.13
C LEU A 251 -2.31 4.09 29.32
N ALA A 252 -2.10 2.84 28.90
CA ALA A 252 -0.92 2.42 28.14
C ALA A 252 -0.80 3.01 26.72
N THR A 253 -1.90 3.54 26.15
CA THR A 253 -1.96 3.96 24.75
C THR A 253 -2.50 5.38 24.55
N LYS A 254 -3.08 6.00 25.58
CA LYS A 254 -3.79 7.28 25.50
C LYS A 254 -2.92 8.44 25.02
N GLU A 255 -1.63 8.41 25.37
CA GLU A 255 -0.68 9.46 25.01
C GLU A 255 -0.08 9.22 23.61
N ILE A 256 -0.15 7.99 23.11
CA ILE A 256 0.47 7.56 21.85
C ILE A 256 -0.54 7.64 20.69
N ILE A 257 -1.78 7.21 20.92
CA ILE A 257 -2.82 7.16 19.89
C ILE A 257 -3.22 8.56 19.48
N GLY A 258 -3.20 8.82 18.17
CA GLY A 258 -3.40 10.15 17.59
C GLY A 258 -2.10 10.91 17.31
N GLN A 259 -1.00 10.60 18.01
CA GLN A 259 0.34 11.05 17.64
C GLN A 259 0.95 10.15 16.54
N MET A 260 0.86 8.83 16.75
CA MET A 260 1.43 7.81 15.85
C MET A 260 0.47 7.36 14.75
N CYS A 261 -0.84 7.52 14.96
CA CYS A 261 -1.78 7.37 13.86
C CYS A 261 -1.45 8.44 12.83
N PRO A 262 -1.38 8.13 11.52
CA PRO A 262 -1.36 9.18 10.52
C PRO A 262 -2.53 10.07 10.88
N LYS A 263 -2.21 11.30 11.32
CA LYS A 263 -3.25 12.30 11.57
C LYS A 263 -4.12 12.19 10.32
N LYS A 264 -5.44 12.07 10.50
CA LYS A 264 -6.35 12.51 9.43
C LYS A 264 -5.68 13.74 8.88
N HIS A 265 -5.26 13.72 7.61
CA HIS A 265 -4.91 14.98 6.99
C HIS A 265 -6.08 15.87 7.37
N LYS A 266 -5.81 16.93 8.16
CA LYS A 266 -6.80 17.98 8.43
C LYS A 266 -7.51 18.15 7.09
N GLU A 267 -8.83 18.18 7.10
CA GLU A 267 -9.58 18.44 5.87
C GLU A 267 -8.81 19.49 5.09
N VAL A 268 -8.24 19.07 3.96
CA VAL A 268 -7.26 19.88 3.24
C VAL A 268 -7.98 21.19 2.96
N GLY A 269 -7.57 22.28 3.61
CA GLY A 269 -8.43 23.43 3.93
C GLY A 269 -9.32 23.86 2.75
N GLY A 270 -10.56 23.36 2.70
CA GLY A 270 -11.50 23.64 1.61
C GLY A 270 -11.12 23.14 0.19
N ILE A 271 -9.96 22.51 -0.02
CA ILE A 271 -9.48 22.07 -1.34
C ILE A 271 -10.30 20.84 -1.78
N LYS A 272 -11.16 21.05 -2.78
CA LYS A 272 -11.96 19.97 -3.37
C LYS A 272 -11.19 19.25 -4.46
N ASN A 273 -10.45 19.99 -5.29
CA ASN A 273 -9.90 19.47 -6.54
C ASN A 273 -8.45 19.88 -6.73
N VAL A 274 -7.61 18.93 -7.17
CA VAL A 274 -6.18 19.13 -7.38
C VAL A 274 -5.80 18.69 -8.78
N VAL A 275 -5.11 19.56 -9.51
CA VAL A 275 -4.45 19.21 -10.78
C VAL A 275 -2.95 19.17 -10.55
N ILE A 276 -2.27 18.16 -11.08
CA ILE A 276 -0.81 18.02 -10.97
C ILE A 276 -0.20 18.06 -12.37
N GLU A 277 0.66 19.06 -12.60
CA GLU A 277 1.31 19.33 -13.88
C GLU A 277 2.82 19.45 -13.74
N GLY A 278 3.53 19.30 -14.87
CA GLY A 278 4.99 19.41 -14.93
C GLY A 278 5.61 18.47 -15.98
N ILE A 279 6.90 18.64 -16.23
CA ILE A 279 7.65 17.81 -17.18
C ILE A 279 7.61 16.33 -16.76
N ASN A 280 7.80 15.39 -17.68
CA ASN A 280 7.89 13.98 -17.33
C ASN A 280 8.96 13.73 -16.24
N LYS A 281 8.70 12.75 -15.37
CA LYS A 281 9.53 12.34 -14.22
C LYS A 281 9.65 13.29 -13.02
N VAL A 282 8.97 14.44 -13.00
CA VAL A 282 8.94 15.33 -11.81
C VAL A 282 8.15 14.75 -10.60
N GLY A 283 7.64 13.52 -10.68
CA GLY A 283 6.93 12.86 -9.56
C GLY A 283 5.41 13.07 -9.51
N LYS A 284 4.78 13.50 -10.62
CA LYS A 284 3.33 13.76 -10.69
C LYS A 284 2.48 12.59 -10.22
N THR A 285 2.71 11.42 -10.81
CA THR A 285 1.96 10.19 -10.48
C THR A 285 2.15 9.77 -9.03
N THR A 286 3.35 9.93 -8.50
CA THR A 286 3.65 9.67 -7.08
C THR A 286 2.81 10.58 -6.18
N LEU A 287 2.77 11.88 -6.46
CA LEU A 287 1.95 12.82 -5.68
C LEU A 287 0.45 12.55 -5.83
N ALA A 288 -0.02 12.18 -7.04
CA ALA A 288 -1.41 11.81 -7.26
C ALA A 288 -1.84 10.57 -6.46
N GLU A 289 -0.96 9.57 -6.30
CA GLU A 289 -1.19 8.41 -5.44
C GLU A 289 -1.31 8.80 -3.96
N MET A 290 -0.58 9.82 -3.52
CA MET A 290 -0.70 10.32 -2.15
C MET A 290 -2.07 10.96 -1.91
N PHE A 291 -2.57 11.78 -2.84
CA PHE A 291 -3.93 12.30 -2.78
C PHE A 291 -4.99 11.18 -2.82
N TYR A 292 -4.78 10.16 -3.65
CA TYR A 292 -5.65 8.98 -3.69
C TYR A 292 -5.72 8.26 -2.33
N SER A 293 -4.56 8.12 -1.67
CA SER A 293 -4.47 7.46 -0.37
C SER A 293 -5.27 8.16 0.74
N ILE A 294 -5.55 9.46 0.60
CA ILE A 294 -6.34 10.26 1.55
C ILE A 294 -7.79 10.47 1.10
N GLY A 295 -8.26 9.73 0.09
CA GLY A 295 -9.66 9.69 -0.32
C GLY A 295 -10.03 10.54 -1.54
N PHE A 296 -9.07 11.17 -2.23
CA PHE A 296 -9.35 11.79 -3.52
C PHE A 296 -9.60 10.72 -4.58
N LYS A 297 -10.54 10.95 -5.49
CA LYS A 297 -10.65 10.13 -6.70
C LYS A 297 -9.56 10.52 -7.68
N LYS A 298 -8.66 9.60 -7.98
CA LYS A 298 -7.66 9.78 -9.03
C LYS A 298 -8.30 9.61 -10.41
N SER A 299 -7.95 10.49 -11.34
CA SER A 299 -8.22 10.30 -12.77
C SER A 299 -6.95 10.65 -13.54
N HIS A 300 -6.54 9.75 -14.42
CA HIS A 300 -5.41 9.98 -15.31
C HIS A 300 -5.97 10.38 -16.67
N ALA A 301 -5.52 11.52 -17.20
CA ALA A 301 -5.83 11.90 -18.58
C ALA A 301 -4.59 11.58 -19.42
N ASP A 302 -4.53 10.35 -19.92
CA ASP A 302 -3.49 9.97 -20.88
C ASP A 302 -3.64 10.75 -22.19
N TYR A 303 -2.51 10.97 -22.87
CA TYR A 303 -2.52 11.55 -24.21
C TYR A 303 -3.21 10.58 -25.18
N HIS A 304 -4.50 10.79 -25.45
CA HIS A 304 -5.23 9.99 -26.41
C HIS A 304 -5.12 10.59 -27.82
N ARG A 305 -4.27 9.99 -28.66
CA ARG A 305 -4.09 10.36 -30.08
C ARG A 305 -5.39 10.19 -30.90
N ARG A 306 -6.32 9.35 -30.43
CA ARG A 306 -7.60 9.03 -31.09
C ARG A 306 -8.74 10.02 -30.77
N ILE A 307 -8.56 10.91 -29.80
CA ILE A 307 -9.60 11.91 -29.47
C ILE A 307 -9.52 13.04 -30.50
N LYS A 308 -10.50 13.09 -31.41
CA LYS A 308 -10.59 14.13 -32.45
C LYS A 308 -10.90 15.53 -31.88
N ASN A 309 -11.75 15.61 -30.86
CA ASN A 309 -12.11 16.88 -30.21
C ASN A 309 -11.71 16.87 -28.73
N LEU A 310 -10.50 17.37 -28.46
CA LEU A 310 -9.93 17.37 -27.11
C LEU A 310 -10.68 18.32 -26.16
N TYR A 311 -11.17 19.45 -26.67
CA TYR A 311 -11.95 20.41 -25.89
C TYR A 311 -13.23 19.77 -25.35
N LEU A 312 -14.03 19.12 -26.21
CA LEU A 312 -15.28 18.49 -25.80
C LEU A 312 -15.05 17.35 -24.80
N PHE A 313 -13.97 16.58 -24.98
CA PHE A 313 -13.59 15.53 -24.03
C PHE A 313 -13.36 16.09 -22.62
N TYR A 314 -12.52 17.14 -22.47
CA TYR A 314 -12.26 17.73 -21.16
C TYR A 314 -13.44 18.50 -20.61
N LYS A 315 -14.22 19.18 -21.46
CA LYS A 315 -15.46 19.85 -21.06
C LYS A 315 -16.43 18.85 -20.41
N ASN A 316 -16.73 17.75 -21.10
CA ASN A 316 -17.61 16.70 -20.59
C ASN A 316 -17.04 16.02 -19.35
N PHE A 317 -15.72 15.80 -19.33
CA PHE A 317 -15.05 15.20 -18.18
C PHE A 317 -15.20 16.06 -16.92
N LEU A 318 -15.04 17.38 -17.04
CA LEU A 318 -15.21 18.30 -15.91
C LEU A 318 -16.68 18.42 -15.51
N GLU A 319 -17.62 18.42 -16.46
CA GLU A 319 -19.06 18.54 -16.18
C GLU A 319 -19.66 17.31 -15.50
N ARG A 320 -19.17 16.10 -15.78
CA ARG A 320 -19.70 14.84 -15.22
C ARG A 320 -19.27 14.56 -13.78
N LYS A 321 -18.39 15.36 -13.18
CA LYS A 321 -17.89 15.10 -11.81
C LYS A 321 -18.84 15.70 -10.78
N PRO A 322 -19.33 14.92 -9.80
CA PRO A 322 -20.17 15.46 -8.73
C PRO A 322 -19.41 16.53 -7.94
N ARG A 323 -20.00 17.72 -7.76
CA ARG A 323 -19.45 18.83 -6.95
C ARG A 323 -19.12 18.45 -5.50
N THR A 324 -19.60 17.30 -5.04
CA THR A 324 -19.44 16.75 -3.69
C THR A 324 -18.25 15.79 -3.53
N LYS A 325 -17.56 15.38 -4.61
CA LYS A 325 -16.46 14.41 -4.54
C LYS A 325 -15.11 15.06 -4.81
N ARG A 326 -14.12 14.82 -3.95
CA ARG A 326 -12.74 15.29 -4.12
C ARG A 326 -12.04 14.52 -5.24
N PHE A 327 -11.33 15.21 -6.15
CA PHE A 327 -10.58 14.54 -7.22
C PHE A 327 -9.17 15.09 -7.43
N VAL A 328 -8.28 14.20 -7.87
CA VAL A 328 -6.91 14.54 -8.28
C VAL A 328 -6.71 14.14 -9.73
N LEU A 329 -6.24 15.09 -10.55
CA LEU A 329 -5.92 14.88 -11.96
C LEU A 329 -4.41 14.77 -12.13
N ASP A 330 -3.96 13.59 -12.52
CA ASP A 330 -2.57 13.33 -12.91
C ASP A 330 -2.45 13.59 -14.42
N ARG A 331 -2.00 14.81 -14.78
CA ARG A 331 -2.05 15.41 -16.14
C ARG A 331 -3.45 15.82 -16.61
N THR A 332 -3.51 16.91 -17.39
CA THR A 332 -4.75 17.47 -17.96
C THR A 332 -4.52 18.10 -19.33
N PHE A 333 -5.52 18.84 -19.83
CA PHE A 333 -5.40 19.70 -21.02
C PHE A 333 -4.29 20.76 -20.91
N ILE A 334 -3.84 21.13 -19.71
CA ILE A 334 -2.72 22.07 -19.52
C ILE A 334 -1.43 21.50 -20.12
N SER A 335 -1.19 20.18 -19.98
CA SER A 335 -0.08 19.51 -20.67
C SER A 335 -0.17 19.66 -22.19
N GLU A 336 -1.37 19.66 -22.81
CA GLU A 336 -1.50 19.85 -24.26
C GLU A 336 -1.05 21.26 -24.69
N ALA A 337 -1.42 22.29 -23.92
CA ALA A 337 -1.00 23.67 -24.18
C ALA A 337 0.52 23.87 -24.10
N VAL A 338 1.24 22.96 -23.43
CA VAL A 338 2.71 22.98 -23.35
C VAL A 338 3.35 22.06 -24.39
N TYR A 339 3.03 20.77 -24.36
CA TYR A 339 3.68 19.77 -25.21
C TYR A 339 3.25 19.88 -26.67
N GLY A 340 2.05 20.38 -26.97
CA GLY A 340 1.59 20.57 -28.34
C GLY A 340 2.48 21.53 -29.12
N PRO A 341 2.58 22.80 -28.70
CA PRO A 341 3.45 23.77 -29.37
C PRO A 341 4.93 23.35 -29.41
N VAL A 342 5.47 22.75 -28.35
CA VAL A 342 6.89 22.38 -28.29
C VAL A 342 7.24 21.17 -29.18
N LEU A 343 6.35 20.17 -29.25
CA LEU A 343 6.63 18.93 -29.99
C LEU A 343 6.02 18.89 -31.40
N ARG A 344 5.00 19.72 -31.66
CA ARG A 344 4.19 19.66 -32.90
C ARG A 344 3.90 21.04 -33.49
N GLU A 345 4.53 22.10 -32.97
CA GLU A 345 4.37 23.50 -33.39
C GLU A 345 2.98 24.10 -33.19
N LYS A 346 1.98 23.28 -32.81
CA LYS A 346 0.62 23.72 -32.53
C LYS A 346 -0.04 22.92 -31.41
N SER A 347 -0.90 23.58 -30.65
CA SER A 347 -1.80 22.93 -29.69
C SER A 347 -3.06 22.44 -30.40
N ARG A 348 -3.64 21.33 -29.92
CA ARG A 348 -4.99 20.89 -30.33
C ARG A 348 -6.11 21.70 -29.69
N LEU A 349 -5.77 22.64 -28.81
CA LEU A 349 -6.70 23.57 -28.17
C LEU A 349 -6.38 24.98 -28.63
N SER A 350 -7.41 25.72 -29.03
CA SER A 350 -7.29 27.17 -29.20
C SER A 350 -7.20 27.86 -27.84
N GLU A 351 -6.74 29.11 -27.82
CA GLU A 351 -6.68 29.92 -26.60
C GLU A 351 -8.06 30.06 -25.94
N ILE A 352 -9.09 30.34 -26.73
CA ILE A 352 -10.49 30.44 -26.27
C ILE A 352 -10.95 29.13 -25.58
N GLN A 353 -10.57 27.97 -26.15
CA GLN A 353 -10.91 26.67 -25.57
C GLN A 353 -10.15 26.42 -24.26
N LEU A 354 -8.86 26.78 -24.21
CA LEU A 354 -8.04 26.69 -23.01
C LEU A 354 -8.64 27.54 -21.88
N GLU A 355 -8.97 28.80 -22.16
CA GLU A 355 -9.59 29.70 -21.19
C GLU A 355 -10.95 29.18 -20.69
N SER A 356 -11.78 28.66 -21.58
CA SER A 356 -13.07 28.05 -21.22
C SER A 356 -12.90 26.89 -20.22
N LEU A 357 -11.91 26.01 -20.45
CA LEU A 357 -11.62 24.90 -19.54
C LEU A 357 -11.03 25.40 -18.20
N LEU A 358 -10.21 26.45 -18.21
CA LEU A 358 -9.68 27.05 -16.98
C LEU A 358 -10.78 27.72 -16.13
N LYS A 359 -11.75 28.39 -16.76
CA LYS A 359 -12.95 28.92 -16.08
C LYS A 359 -13.73 27.79 -15.38
N LYS A 360 -13.88 26.63 -16.02
CA LYS A 360 -14.51 25.45 -15.39
C LYS A 360 -13.71 24.92 -14.19
N LEU A 361 -12.38 24.90 -14.25
CA LEU A 361 -11.56 24.53 -13.10
C LEU A 361 -11.74 25.51 -11.93
N LYS A 362 -11.86 26.82 -12.22
CA LYS A 362 -12.15 27.86 -11.23
C LYS A 362 -13.49 27.64 -10.53
N GLU A 363 -14.56 27.40 -11.29
CA GLU A 363 -15.91 27.10 -10.76
C GLU A 363 -15.92 25.88 -9.82
N GLN A 364 -14.96 24.97 -9.99
CA GLN A 364 -14.84 23.75 -9.22
C GLN A 364 -13.92 23.88 -7.99
N ASN A 365 -13.46 25.08 -7.64
CA ASN A 365 -12.52 25.30 -6.53
C ASN A 365 -11.27 24.41 -6.65
N THR A 366 -10.67 24.43 -7.83
CA THR A 366 -9.50 23.62 -8.18
C THR A 366 -8.21 24.38 -7.89
N ILE A 367 -7.20 23.68 -7.38
CA ILE A 367 -5.82 24.18 -7.33
C ILE A 367 -4.96 23.44 -8.34
N LEU A 368 -3.94 24.11 -8.86
CA LEU A 368 -2.88 23.49 -9.63
C LEU A 368 -1.62 23.35 -8.79
N VAL A 369 -1.00 22.18 -8.85
CA VAL A 369 0.35 21.92 -8.34
C VAL A 369 1.27 21.75 -9.55
N TYR A 370 2.18 22.70 -9.72
CA TYR A 370 3.21 22.65 -10.77
C TYR A 370 4.52 22.13 -10.18
N LEU A 371 4.93 20.93 -10.59
CA LEU A 371 6.17 20.30 -10.18
C LEU A 371 7.26 20.53 -11.22
N TYR A 372 8.44 20.96 -10.76
CA TYR A 372 9.63 21.11 -11.60
C TYR A 372 10.85 20.47 -10.94
N ALA A 373 11.91 20.21 -11.71
CA ALA A 373 13.22 19.81 -11.22
C ALA A 373 14.27 20.07 -12.32
N PRO A 374 15.55 20.32 -11.95
CA PRO A 374 16.64 20.48 -12.91
C PRO A 374 16.82 19.25 -13.82
N LEU A 375 17.31 19.47 -15.05
CA LEU A 375 17.51 18.41 -16.04
C LEU A 375 18.37 17.25 -15.51
N GLY A 376 19.49 17.54 -14.84
CA GLY A 376 20.38 16.50 -14.29
C GLY A 376 19.64 15.52 -13.37
N VAL A 377 18.81 16.05 -12.47
CA VAL A 377 17.98 15.27 -11.54
C VAL A 377 16.95 14.40 -12.28
N LEU A 378 16.40 14.89 -13.38
CA LEU A 378 15.44 14.12 -14.19
C LEU A 378 16.10 13.04 -15.03
N LEU A 379 17.38 13.19 -15.41
CA LEU A 379 18.15 12.21 -16.17
C LEU A 379 18.60 11.03 -15.31
N GLU A 380 18.98 11.28 -14.05
CA GLU A 380 19.34 10.26 -13.06
C GLU A 380 18.17 9.32 -12.74
N ARG A 381 16.93 9.79 -12.89
CA ARG A 381 15.72 8.98 -12.79
C ARG A 381 15.63 8.08 -14.04
N LYS A 382 16.28 6.89 -14.00
CA LYS A 382 16.38 5.87 -15.08
C LYS A 382 15.13 5.81 -15.99
N SER A 383 15.28 6.06 -17.30
CA SER A 383 14.22 5.76 -18.29
C SER A 383 14.72 5.62 -19.73
N ASP A 384 13.87 4.99 -20.54
CA ASP A 384 14.02 4.78 -21.99
C ASP A 384 13.75 6.04 -22.86
N GLN A 385 13.66 7.23 -22.25
CA GLN A 385 13.26 8.51 -22.89
C GLN A 385 14.26 9.65 -22.61
N GLN A 386 15.51 9.32 -22.31
CA GLN A 386 16.53 10.32 -21.96
C GLN A 386 16.79 11.31 -23.11
N TYR A 387 16.79 10.84 -24.37
CA TYR A 387 17.03 11.67 -25.54
C TYR A 387 15.98 12.77 -25.75
N GLU A 388 14.68 12.43 -25.72
CA GLU A 388 13.60 13.42 -25.87
C GLU A 388 13.61 14.45 -24.74
N LEU A 389 13.87 14.00 -23.52
CA LEU A 389 13.95 14.89 -22.37
C LEU A 389 15.10 15.88 -22.54
N GLN A 390 16.31 15.44 -22.91
CA GLN A 390 17.43 16.35 -23.17
C GLN A 390 17.13 17.34 -24.30
N LYS A 391 16.57 16.85 -25.41
CA LYS A 391 16.28 17.67 -26.59
C LYS A 391 15.27 18.78 -26.33
N TYR A 392 14.20 18.48 -25.60
CA TYR A 392 13.07 19.41 -25.45
C TYR A 392 12.97 20.08 -24.07
N TYR A 393 13.84 19.77 -23.11
CA TYR A 393 13.72 20.27 -21.73
C TYR A 393 13.64 21.79 -21.62
N SER A 394 14.52 22.53 -22.31
CA SER A 394 14.54 24.00 -22.26
C SER A 394 13.25 24.59 -22.82
N GLY A 395 12.79 24.09 -23.97
CA GLY A 395 11.53 24.49 -24.59
C GLY A 395 10.31 24.17 -23.73
N LEU A 396 10.24 22.95 -23.18
CA LEU A 396 9.15 22.53 -22.29
C LEU A 396 9.11 23.33 -20.99
N THR A 397 10.28 23.67 -20.42
CA THR A 397 10.35 24.47 -19.20
C THR A 397 9.83 25.88 -19.47
N LYS A 398 10.31 26.55 -20.52
CA LYS A 398 9.82 27.87 -20.93
C LYS A 398 8.32 27.86 -21.22
N ALA A 399 7.84 26.88 -21.97
CA ALA A 399 6.43 26.74 -22.30
C ALA A 399 5.56 26.47 -21.06
N TYR A 400 6.02 25.65 -20.10
CA TYR A 400 5.33 25.50 -18.83
C TYR A 400 5.26 26.83 -18.07
N GLU A 401 6.35 27.58 -17.93
CA GLU A 401 6.30 28.88 -17.23
C GLU A 401 5.28 29.84 -17.86
N SER A 402 5.25 29.94 -19.20
CA SER A 402 4.28 30.76 -19.93
C SER A 402 2.83 30.30 -19.70
N VAL A 403 2.56 29.00 -19.83
CA VAL A 403 1.21 28.46 -19.62
C VAL A 403 0.79 28.61 -18.15
N ILE A 404 1.69 28.38 -17.20
CA ILE A 404 1.41 28.56 -15.76
C ILE A 404 1.06 30.03 -15.45
N ALA A 405 1.71 31.00 -16.09
CA ALA A 405 1.37 32.41 -15.94
C ALA A 405 -0.08 32.72 -16.37
N ILE A 406 -0.57 32.06 -17.43
CA ILE A 406 -1.98 32.15 -17.86
C ILE A 406 -2.88 31.46 -16.83
N VAL A 407 -2.56 30.24 -16.42
CA VAL A 407 -3.38 29.45 -15.48
C VAL A 407 -3.58 30.19 -14.14
N ARG A 408 -2.54 30.86 -13.64
CA ARG A 408 -2.58 31.66 -12.40
C ARG A 408 -3.64 32.76 -12.38
N LYS A 409 -4.10 33.23 -13.54
CA LYS A 409 -5.19 34.20 -13.65
C LYS A 409 -6.57 33.61 -13.30
N TYR A 410 -6.70 32.28 -13.37
CA TYR A 410 -7.98 31.58 -13.19
C TYR A 410 -8.02 30.76 -11.89
N ILE A 411 -6.96 30.04 -11.57
CA ILE A 411 -6.90 29.16 -10.40
C ILE A 411 -5.60 29.34 -9.61
N PRO A 412 -5.60 29.08 -8.29
CA PRO A 412 -4.38 29.08 -7.49
C PRO A 412 -3.35 28.08 -8.02
N VAL A 413 -2.08 28.48 -8.09
CA VAL A 413 -0.99 27.61 -8.52
C VAL A 413 0.11 27.56 -7.46
N ILE A 414 0.38 26.34 -6.96
CA ILE A 414 1.49 26.05 -6.06
C ILE A 414 2.64 25.49 -6.89
N LYS A 415 3.76 26.21 -6.95
CA LYS A 415 4.95 25.81 -7.71
C LYS A 415 5.98 25.19 -6.76
N ILE A 416 6.41 23.95 -7.02
CA ILE A 416 7.24 23.16 -6.10
C ILE A 416 8.41 22.51 -6.83
N ASP A 417 9.61 22.68 -6.27
CA ASP A 417 10.82 21.97 -6.69
C ASP A 417 10.80 20.55 -6.12
N SER A 418 10.61 19.57 -7.01
CA SER A 418 10.57 18.13 -6.71
C SER A 418 11.96 17.50 -6.52
N ASN A 419 13.03 18.28 -6.65
CA ASN A 419 14.37 17.88 -6.23
C ASN A 419 14.58 18.17 -4.73
N LYS A 420 14.18 19.36 -4.28
CA LYS A 420 14.40 19.83 -2.90
C LYS A 420 13.42 19.24 -1.88
N ASN A 421 12.28 18.72 -2.35
CA ASN A 421 11.22 18.21 -1.50
C ASN A 421 10.91 16.76 -1.87
N ASN A 422 10.92 15.86 -0.90
CA ASN A 422 10.41 14.51 -1.11
C ASN A 422 8.87 14.54 -1.24
N PRO A 423 8.23 13.50 -1.83
CA PRO A 423 6.79 13.50 -2.06
C PRO A 423 5.93 13.77 -0.81
N ALA A 424 6.37 13.32 0.37
CA ALA A 424 5.66 13.56 1.62
C ALA A 424 5.74 15.03 2.07
N GLN A 425 6.88 15.69 1.88
CA GLN A 425 7.04 17.12 2.15
C GLN A 425 6.18 17.96 1.20
N ILE A 426 6.20 17.65 -0.10
CA ILE A 426 5.34 18.29 -1.12
C ILE A 426 3.87 18.16 -0.73
N PHE A 427 3.46 16.94 -0.38
CA PHE A 427 2.08 16.66 0.01
C PHE A 427 1.69 17.38 1.31
N SER A 428 2.58 17.46 2.30
CA SER A 428 2.36 18.22 3.52
C SER A 428 2.23 19.72 3.26
N GLN A 429 3.04 20.29 2.37
CA GLN A 429 2.95 21.70 1.98
C GLN A 429 1.59 22.00 1.35
N ILE A 430 1.13 21.18 0.41
CA ILE A 430 -0.17 21.38 -0.25
C ILE A 430 -1.33 21.18 0.73
N THR A 431 -1.23 20.20 1.63
CA THR A 431 -2.31 19.90 2.58
C THR A 431 -2.35 20.83 3.79
N GLY A 432 -1.25 21.53 4.08
CA GLY A 432 -1.13 22.52 5.16
C GLY A 432 -1.45 23.96 4.77
N PHE A 433 -1.74 24.26 3.49
CA PHE A 433 -2.18 25.59 3.07
C PHE A 433 -3.61 25.87 3.58
N GLU A 434 -3.73 26.75 4.57
CA GLU A 434 -5.02 27.34 4.94
C GLU A 434 -5.41 28.38 3.87
N PHE A 435 -6.49 28.11 3.13
CA PHE A 435 -7.11 29.12 2.28
C PHE A 435 -7.74 30.18 3.18
N VAL A 436 -6.98 31.24 3.46
CA VAL A 436 -7.54 32.49 3.95
C VAL A 436 -8.60 32.91 2.92
N LYS A 437 -9.86 32.96 3.33
CA LYS A 437 -10.92 33.66 2.60
C LYS A 437 -10.52 35.14 2.50
N LYS A 438 -9.69 35.49 1.52
CA LYS A 438 -9.50 36.86 1.06
C LYS A 438 -10.27 37.02 -0.23
N ASN A 439 -11.54 37.39 -0.09
CA ASN A 439 -12.07 38.67 -0.57
C ASN A 439 -13.60 38.58 -0.74
N LYS A 440 -14.27 39.49 -0.01
CA LYS A 440 -15.56 40.16 -0.26
C LYS A 440 -16.64 39.40 -1.03
#